data_AF-A0A6G3D815-F1
#
_entry.id   AF-A0A6G3D815-F1
#
_cell.length_a   1.000
_cell.length_b   1.000
_cell.length_c   1.000
_cell.angle_alpha   90.00
_cell.angle_beta   90.00
_cell.angle_gamma   90.00
#
_symmetry.space_group_name_H-M   'P 1'
#
loop_
_entity.id
_entity.type
_entity.pdbx_description
1 polymer ?
#
loop_
_entity_poly.entity_id
_entity_poly.type
_entity_poly.pdbx_seq_one_letter_code
_entity_poly.pdbx_strand_id
1 'polypeptide(L)'
;FGLAMDYEVFLVSRMREAYVHGERPAQAVTSGFRHSARVVVAAALIMIAVFSGFIGDSDAMIKMIGFGLASAVLLDAFVVRMAIVPAVLALLGERAWWLPKWLDRILPRVDVEGEALTRPAEPEAEPAEKDLARA
;
A
#
# COMPACT_ATOMS: atom_id res chain seq x y z
N PHE A 1 5.37 10.76 12.85
CA PHE A 1 4.19 9.88 12.89
C PHE A 1 3.26 10.07 11.70
N GLY A 2 2.78 11.28 11.36
CA GLY A 2 1.92 11.49 10.18
C GLY A 2 2.55 11.06 8.84
N LEU A 3 3.75 11.58 8.51
CA LEU A 3 4.44 11.26 7.25
C LEU A 3 4.73 9.76 7.06
N ALA A 4 4.95 9.03 8.16
CA ALA A 4 5.27 7.61 8.13
C ALA A 4 4.00 6.75 7.90
N MET A 5 2.84 7.24 8.34
CA MET A 5 1.54 6.59 8.14
C MET A 5 1.13 6.65 6.66
N ASP A 6 1.39 7.78 5.99
CA ASP A 6 0.97 8.00 4.59
C ASP A 6 1.71 7.07 3.62
N TYR A 7 3.02 6.86 3.81
CA TYR A 7 3.80 5.96 2.95
C TYR A 7 3.53 4.49 3.21
N GLU A 8 3.21 4.13 4.44
CA GLU A 8 2.91 2.74 4.81
C GLU A 8 1.56 2.33 4.23
N VAL A 9 0.57 3.21 4.29
CA VAL A 9 -0.71 3.03 3.60
C VAL A 9 -0.50 2.92 2.09
N PHE A 10 0.34 3.78 1.48
CA PHE A 10 0.66 3.66 0.06
C PHE A 10 1.32 2.32 -0.29
N LEU A 11 2.33 1.91 0.49
CA LEU A 11 3.09 0.68 0.28
C LEU A 11 2.19 -0.56 0.42
N VAL A 12 1.38 -0.62 1.48
CA VAL A 12 0.44 -1.73 1.73
C VAL A 12 -0.68 -1.73 0.69
N SER A 13 -1.16 -0.56 0.25
CA SER A 13 -2.16 -0.47 -0.82
C SER A 13 -1.65 -1.06 -2.13
N ARG A 14 -0.41 -0.74 -2.52
CA ARG A 14 0.22 -1.31 -3.73
C ARG A 14 0.43 -2.83 -3.62
N MET A 15 0.80 -3.33 -2.44
CA MET A 15 0.87 -4.78 -2.20
C MET A 15 -0.51 -5.43 -2.28
N ARG A 16 -1.56 -4.77 -1.78
CA ARG A 16 -2.94 -5.25 -1.86
C ARG A 16 -3.44 -5.27 -3.31
N GLU A 17 -3.14 -4.23 -4.08
CA GLU A 17 -3.46 -4.13 -5.50
C GLU A 17 -2.86 -5.31 -6.26
N ALA A 18 -1.57 -5.61 -6.07
CA ALA A 18 -0.92 -6.77 -6.68
C ALA A 18 -1.56 -8.11 -6.25
N TYR A 19 -1.95 -8.25 -4.98
CA TYR A 19 -2.63 -9.44 -4.48
C TYR A 19 -4.04 -9.62 -5.08
N VAL A 20 -4.83 -8.54 -5.18
CA VAL A 20 -6.18 -8.56 -5.78
C VAL A 20 -6.12 -8.88 -7.27
N HIS A 21 -5.07 -8.47 -7.97
CA HIS A 21 -4.80 -8.80 -9.37
C HIS A 21 -4.30 -10.24 -9.60
N GLY A 22 -4.28 -11.08 -8.56
CA GLY A 22 -4.02 -12.52 -8.67
C GLY A 22 -2.58 -12.94 -8.39
N GLU A 23 -1.71 -12.06 -7.90
CA GLU A 23 -0.38 -12.47 -7.45
C GLU A 23 -0.47 -13.27 -6.14
N ARG A 24 0.40 -14.29 -6.00
CA ARG A 24 0.52 -15.01 -4.72
C ARG A 24 0.98 -14.05 -3.61
N PRO A 25 0.57 -14.23 -2.35
CA PRO A 25 0.85 -13.28 -1.25
C PRO A 25 2.33 -12.87 -1.15
N ALA A 26 3.26 -13.83 -1.26
CA ALA A 26 4.69 -13.54 -1.21
C ALA A 26 5.19 -12.75 -2.43
N GLN A 27 4.61 -13.01 -3.60
CA GLN A 27 4.95 -12.28 -4.84
C GLN A 27 4.44 -10.84 -4.77
N ALA A 28 3.19 -10.65 -4.33
CA ALA A 28 2.58 -9.33 -4.14
C ALA A 28 3.36 -8.43 -3.18
N VAL A 29 3.89 -9.01 -2.08
CA VAL A 29 4.77 -8.28 -1.16
C VAL A 29 6.06 -7.87 -1.86
N THR A 30 6.71 -8.77 -2.60
CA THR A 30 7.98 -8.43 -3.30
C THR A 30 7.80 -7.43 -4.44
N SER A 31 6.75 -7.55 -5.25
CA SER A 31 6.46 -6.68 -6.40
C SER A 31 6.06 -5.27 -5.94
N GLY A 32 5.16 -5.19 -4.95
CA GLY A 32 4.71 -3.95 -4.33
C GLY A 32 5.82 -3.24 -3.54
N PHE A 33 6.69 -3.99 -2.84
CA PHE A 33 7.80 -3.40 -2.09
C PHE A 33 8.83 -2.74 -3.00
N ARG A 34 9.15 -3.33 -4.16
CA ARG A 34 10.26 -2.88 -5.03
C ARG A 34 10.09 -1.44 -5.54
N HIS A 35 8.86 -1.00 -5.79
CA HIS A 35 8.57 0.36 -6.21
C HIS A 35 8.49 1.33 -5.03
N SER A 36 7.84 0.92 -3.94
CA SER A 36 7.59 1.78 -2.79
C SER A 36 8.83 1.99 -1.91
N ALA A 37 9.77 1.04 -1.90
CA ALA A 37 10.99 1.13 -1.10
C ALA A 37 11.84 2.37 -1.44
N ARG A 38 11.90 2.78 -2.72
CA ARG A 38 12.70 3.96 -3.14
C ARG A 38 12.21 5.24 -2.49
N VAL A 39 10.90 5.40 -2.36
CA VAL A 39 10.27 6.58 -1.74
C VAL A 39 10.58 6.61 -0.24
N VAL A 40 10.48 5.46 0.44
CA VAL A 40 10.81 5.33 1.87
C VAL A 40 12.28 5.66 2.13
N VAL A 41 13.20 5.15 1.31
CA VAL A 41 14.63 5.47 1.40
C VAL A 41 14.86 6.97 1.23
N ALA A 42 14.24 7.61 0.24
CA ALA A 42 14.39 9.04 0.00
C ALA A 42 13.91 9.88 1.20
N ALA A 43 12.75 9.56 1.76
CA ALA A 43 12.23 10.23 2.95
C ALA A 43 13.15 10.02 4.17
N ALA A 44 13.65 8.79 4.38
CA ALA A 44 14.59 8.48 5.46
C ALA A 44 15.88 9.29 5.35
N LEU A 45 16.44 9.42 4.14
CA LEU A 45 17.64 10.21 3.88
C LEU A 45 17.45 11.70 4.21
N ILE A 46 16.31 12.28 3.83
CA ILE A 46 16.00 13.69 4.16
C ILE A 46 15.93 13.88 5.68
N MET A 47 15.24 12.99 6.39
CA MET A 47 15.12 13.07 7.85
C MET A 47 16.48 12.94 8.55
N ILE A 48 17.32 12.00 8.11
CA ILE A 48 18.68 11.84 8.63
C ILE A 48 19.50 13.10 8.36
N ALA A 49 19.41 13.69 7.16
CA ALA A 49 20.12 14.91 6.82
C ALA A 49 19.70 16.09 7.71
N VAL A 50 18.39 16.28 7.94
CA VAL A 50 17.85 17.32 8.81
C VAL A 50 18.35 17.15 10.25
N PHE A 51 18.25 15.94 10.81
CA PHE A 51 18.68 15.71 12.20
C PHE A 51 20.20 15.71 12.38
N SER A 52 20.96 15.31 11.35
CA SER A 52 22.43 15.40 11.38
C SER A 52 22.90 16.86 11.47
N GLY A 53 22.12 17.82 10.97
CA GLY A 53 22.37 19.25 11.14
C GLY A 53 22.45 19.70 12.61
N PHE A 54 21.79 18.99 13.52
CA PHE A 54 21.81 19.31 14.96
C PHE A 54 23.07 18.81 15.69
N ILE A 55 23.93 18.02 15.04
CA ILE A 55 25.16 17.50 15.65
C ILE A 55 26.20 18.61 15.89
N GLY A 56 26.17 19.66 15.07
CA GLY A 56 27.04 20.83 15.16
C GLY A 56 26.55 21.92 16.11
N ASP A 57 25.40 21.73 16.76
CA ASP A 57 24.85 22.71 17.69
C ASP A 57 25.68 22.80 18.99
N SER A 58 25.76 24.00 19.57
CA SER A 58 26.52 24.26 20.80
C SER A 58 25.78 23.80 22.06
N ASP A 59 24.45 23.72 21.98
CA ASP A 59 23.59 23.28 23.06
C ASP A 59 23.57 21.75 23.15
N ALA A 60 24.07 21.23 24.27
CA ALA A 60 24.12 19.80 24.55
C ALA A 60 22.73 19.14 24.53
N MET A 61 21.69 19.86 24.95
CA MET A 61 20.31 19.35 24.94
C MET A 61 19.82 19.14 23.50
N ILE A 62 20.02 20.13 22.62
CA ILE A 62 19.63 20.04 21.20
C ILE A 62 20.38 18.91 20.51
N LYS A 63 21.69 18.80 20.77
CA LYS A 63 22.54 17.74 20.21
C LYS A 63 22.09 16.33 20.61
N MET A 64 21.74 16.12 21.88
CA MET A 64 21.25 14.83 22.37
C MET A 64 19.90 14.45 21.74
N ILE A 65 18.97 15.42 21.65
CA ILE A 65 17.66 15.21 21.03
C ILE A 65 17.83 14.91 19.53
N GLY A 66 18.65 15.68 18.82
CA GLY A 66 18.92 15.48 17.40
C GLY A 66 19.54 14.12 17.09
N PHE A 67 20.54 13.70 17.87
CA PHE A 67 21.15 12.38 17.73
C PHE A 67 20.16 11.24 18.03
N GLY A 68 19.35 11.39 19.09
CA GLY A 68 18.32 10.42 19.45
C GLY A 68 17.26 10.26 18.36
N LEU A 69 16.77 11.37 17.81
CA LEU A 69 15.79 11.38 16.72
C LEU A 69 16.38 10.82 15.41
N ALA A 70 17.61 11.19 15.05
CA ALA A 70 18.30 10.64 13.88
C ALA A 70 18.42 9.11 13.97
N SER A 71 18.88 8.61 15.12
CA SER A 71 19.06 7.17 15.36
C SER A 71 17.72 6.43 15.38
N ALA A 72 16.68 7.01 16.00
CA ALA A 72 15.35 6.43 16.05
C ALA A 72 14.73 6.31 14.66
N VAL A 73 14.83 7.36 13.83
CA VAL A 73 14.29 7.35 12.47
C VAL A 73 15.07 6.41 11.56
N LEU A 74 16.40 6.34 11.71
CA LEU A 74 17.23 5.38 10.99
C LEU A 74 16.79 3.94 11.30
N LEU A 75 16.63 3.60 12.58
CA LEU A 75 16.19 2.27 12.99
C LEU A 75 14.76 1.98 12.51
N ASP A 76 13.82 2.91 12.63
CA ASP A 76 12.44 2.73 12.15
C ASP A 76 12.40 2.50 10.63
N ALA A 77 13.06 3.35 9.86
CA ALA A 77 13.03 3.29 8.40
C ALA A 77 13.63 1.99 7.85
N PHE A 78 14.74 1.52 8.41
CA PHE A 78 15.44 0.34 7.89
C PHE A 78 15.00 -0.95 8.59
N VAL A 79 14.96 -0.99 9.92
CA VAL A 79 14.65 -2.22 10.66
C VAL A 79 13.15 -2.49 10.62
N VAL A 80 12.33 -1.52 11.00
CA VAL A 80 10.89 -1.74 11.09
C VAL A 80 10.30 -1.79 9.68
N ARG A 81 10.50 -0.75 8.87
CA ARG A 81 9.79 -0.60 7.60
C ARG A 81 10.34 -1.45 6.46
N MET A 82 11.66 -1.64 6.35
CA MET A 82 12.23 -2.45 5.26
C MET A 82 12.38 -3.94 5.59
N ALA A 83 12.47 -4.30 6.87
CA ALA A 83 12.62 -5.70 7.26
C ALA A 83 11.36 -6.26 7.93
N ILE A 84 10.91 -5.67 9.04
CA ILE A 84 9.83 -6.26 9.85
C ILE A 84 8.49 -6.24 9.11
N VAL A 85 8.07 -5.11 8.56
CA VAL A 85 6.77 -4.97 7.86
C VAL A 85 6.61 -5.99 6.71
N PRO A 86 7.51 -6.06 5.72
CA PRO A 86 7.37 -7.04 4.65
C PRO A 86 7.53 -8.48 5.14
N ALA A 87 8.38 -8.75 6.14
CA ALA A 87 8.52 -10.08 6.71
C ALA A 87 7.24 -10.55 7.41
N VAL A 88 6.58 -9.67 8.18
CA VAL A 88 5.31 -9.97 8.84
C VAL A 88 4.21 -10.21 7.81
N LEU A 89 4.10 -9.36 6.78
CA LEU A 89 3.13 -9.55 5.70
C LEU A 89 3.36 -10.86 4.93
N ALA A 90 4.63 -11.19 4.65
CA ALA A 90 4.99 -12.45 4.01
C ALA A 90 4.69 -13.68 4.91
N LEU A 91 4.94 -13.57 6.23
CA LEU A 91 4.72 -14.64 7.20
C LEU A 91 3.22 -14.88 7.46
N LEU A 92 2.42 -13.82 7.55
CA LEU A 92 0.97 -13.93 7.70
C LEU A 92 0.30 -14.44 6.41
N GLY A 93 0.94 -14.22 5.25
CA GLY A 93 0.48 -14.75 3.96
C GLY A 93 -0.98 -14.37 3.68
N GLU A 94 -1.82 -15.36 3.37
CA GLU A 94 -3.25 -15.16 3.09
C GLU A 94 -4.02 -14.55 4.27
N ARG A 95 -3.57 -14.75 5.52
CA ARG A 95 -4.23 -14.17 6.69
C ARG A 95 -3.98 -12.67 6.84
N ALA A 96 -2.88 -12.14 6.28
CA ALA A 96 -2.66 -10.69 6.24
C ALA A 96 -3.76 -9.97 5.44
N TRP A 97 -4.38 -10.69 4.50
CA TRP A 97 -5.39 -10.18 3.58
C TRP A 97 -6.82 -10.54 3.98
N TRP A 98 -7.01 -11.22 5.12
CA TRP A 98 -8.34 -11.63 5.55
C TRP A 98 -9.15 -10.44 6.05
N LEU A 99 -10.21 -10.11 5.33
CA LEU A 99 -11.16 -9.08 5.70
C LEU A 99 -12.42 -9.71 6.31
N PRO A 100 -12.83 -9.35 7.54
CA PRO A 100 -14.07 -9.83 8.12
C PRO A 100 -15.28 -9.44 7.25
N LYS A 101 -16.19 -10.38 7.00
CA LYS A 101 -17.35 -10.20 6.10
C LYS A 101 -18.28 -9.02 6.46
N TRP A 102 -18.29 -8.60 7.72
CA TRP A 102 -19.06 -7.43 8.17
C TRP A 102 -18.43 -6.12 7.70
N LEU A 103 -17.09 -6.06 7.65
CA LEU A 103 -16.34 -4.89 7.18
C LEU A 103 -16.34 -4.84 5.65
N ASP A 104 -16.26 -6.00 4.98
CA ASP A 104 -16.43 -6.12 3.53
C ASP A 104 -17.81 -5.61 3.05
N ARG A 105 -18.85 -5.74 3.90
CA ARG A 105 -20.20 -5.24 3.60
C ARG A 105 -20.34 -3.72 3.77
N ILE A 106 -19.49 -3.12 4.60
CA ILE A 106 -19.50 -1.67 4.89
C ILE A 106 -18.57 -0.92 3.95
N LEU A 107 -17.47 -1.55 3.52
CA LEU A 107 -16.51 -0.96 2.59
C LEU A 107 -17.10 -0.95 1.17
N PRO A 108 -17.29 0.22 0.55
CA PRO A 108 -17.66 0.31 -0.86
C PRO A 108 -16.57 -0.36 -1.70
N ARG A 109 -16.94 -1.16 -2.71
CA ARG A 109 -15.99 -1.67 -3.69
C ARG A 109 -15.45 -0.48 -4.48
N VAL A 110 -14.28 0.01 -4.09
CA VAL A 110 -13.57 1.07 -4.82
C VAL A 110 -12.92 0.42 -6.02
N ASP A 111 -13.65 0.39 -7.13
CA ASP A 111 -13.16 0.02 -8.44
C ASP A 111 -12.29 1.19 -8.94
N VAL A 112 -10.98 1.13 -8.63
CA VAL A 112 -10.02 2.18 -9.01
C VAL A 112 -9.72 2.10 -10.51
N GLU A 113 -9.83 0.90 -11.09
CA GLU A 113 -9.81 0.65 -12.52
C GLU A 113 -11.25 0.48 -13.00
N GLY A 114 -11.75 1.38 -13.84
CA GLY A 114 -13.10 1.31 -14.42
C GLY A 114 -13.29 0.14 -15.40
N GLU A 115 -13.02 -1.10 -14.98
CA GLU A 115 -13.27 -2.29 -15.80
C GLU A 115 -14.77 -2.47 -16.10
N ALA A 116 -15.65 -1.94 -15.26
CA ALA A 116 -17.10 -1.91 -15.49
C ALA A 116 -17.51 -1.15 -16.78
N LEU A 117 -16.66 -0.27 -17.32
CA LEU A 117 -16.91 0.45 -18.57
C LEU A 117 -16.27 -0.19 -19.80
N THR A 118 -15.37 -1.17 -19.62
CA THR A 118 -14.57 -1.74 -20.71
C THR A 118 -15.16 -3.05 -21.26
N ARG A 119 -16.19 -3.61 -20.62
CA ARG A 119 -16.99 -4.68 -21.23
C ARG A 119 -17.81 -4.05 -22.38
N PRO A 120 -17.52 -4.36 -23.66
CA PRO A 120 -18.39 -3.94 -24.75
C PRO A 120 -19.76 -4.55 -24.45
N ALA A 121 -20.79 -3.72 -24.42
CA ALA A 121 -22.16 -4.20 -24.36
C ALA A 121 -22.36 -5.18 -25.52
N GLU A 122 -22.48 -6.47 -25.22
CA GLU A 122 -22.95 -7.44 -26.20
C GLU A 122 -24.32 -6.95 -26.66
N PRO A 123 -24.55 -6.75 -27.97
CA PRO A 123 -25.83 -6.28 -28.47
C PRO A 123 -26.89 -7.34 -28.13
N GLU A 124 -27.88 -6.91 -27.35
CA GLU A 124 -29.11 -7.63 -27.07
C GLU A 124 -29.70 -8.15 -28.40
N ALA A 125 -29.67 -9.47 -28.58
CA ALA A 125 -30.35 -10.12 -29.69
C ALA A 125 -31.86 -9.91 -29.53
N GLU A 126 -32.44 -9.10 -30.41
CA GLU A 126 -33.89 -8.90 -30.52
C GLU A 126 -34.61 -10.25 -30.58
N PRO A 127 -35.58 -10.53 -29.69
CA PRO A 127 -36.38 -11.73 -29.79
C PRO A 127 -37.30 -11.64 -31.00
N ALA A 128 -37.13 -12.58 -31.93
CA ALA A 128 -37.92 -12.75 -33.14
C ALA A 128 -39.43 -12.75 -32.85
N GLU A 129 -40.11 -11.76 -33.43
CA GLU A 129 -41.56 -11.60 -33.50
C GLU A 129 -42.21 -12.83 -34.18
N LYS A 130 -42.62 -13.80 -33.36
CA LYS A 130 -43.50 -14.90 -33.76
C LYS A 130 -44.87 -14.69 -33.11
N ASP A 131 -45.70 -13.79 -33.64
CA ASP A 131 -47.14 -13.79 -33.33
C ASP A 131 -48.02 -12.91 -34.26
N LEU A 132 -47.92 -13.09 -35.57
CA LEU A 132 -48.88 -12.49 -36.53
C LEU A 132 -49.42 -13.49 -37.57
N ALA A 133 -49.61 -14.74 -37.15
CA ALA A 133 -50.33 -15.75 -37.94
C ALA A 133 -51.39 -16.44 -37.08
N ARG A 134 -52.44 -15.69 -36.68
CA ARG A 134 -53.78 -16.18 -36.31
C ARG A 134 -54.70 -15.02 -35.89
N ALA A 135 -55.40 -14.42 -36.86
CA ALA A 135 -56.75 -13.87 -36.73
C ALA A 135 -57.28 -13.53 -38.12
#